data_AF-A0A1Y1SEZ0-F1
#
_entry.id   AF-A0A1Y1SEZ0-F1
#
_cell.length_a   1.000
_cell.length_b   1.000
_cell.length_c   1.000
_cell.angle_alpha   90.00
_cell.angle_beta   90.00
_cell.angle_gamma   90.00
#
_symmetry.space_group_name_H-M   'P 1'
#
loop_
_entity.id
_entity.type
_entity.pdbx_description
1 polymer ?
#
loop_
_entity_poly.entity_id
_entity_poly.type
_entity_poly.pdbx_seq_one_letter_code
_entity_poly.pdbx_strand_id
1 'polypeptide(L)'
;MNPAVAYRQIALGDLLLFTVLAVPGLGSWMIGLLVQMNASMQWSGALQIAPGSALLVHLIGVLGAGLAWLRLSLGLMPQTLRVSVAVKFTAAALFGLGVGMGAPSIFLVLGAVDLIQALILLVFCRFQSSHLKDVEKT
;
A
#
# COMPACT_ATOMS: atom_id res chain seq x y z
N MET A 1 -3.52 21.12 -3.76
CA MET A 1 -2.42 20.21 -4.16
C MET A 1 -2.72 19.66 -5.54
N ASN A 2 -1.75 19.62 -6.47
CA ASN A 2 -1.97 19.09 -7.82
C ASN A 2 -2.18 17.55 -7.74
N PRO A 3 -3.30 17.00 -8.25
CA PRO A 3 -3.61 15.57 -8.16
C PRO A 3 -2.56 14.68 -8.85
N ALA A 4 -1.94 15.15 -9.93
CA ALA A 4 -0.87 14.41 -10.61
C ALA A 4 0.40 14.31 -9.77
N VAL A 5 0.72 15.36 -9.00
CA VAL A 5 1.88 15.37 -8.08
C VAL A 5 1.64 14.43 -6.91
N ALA A 6 0.46 14.50 -6.29
CA ALA A 6 0.08 13.63 -5.19
C ALA A 6 0.05 12.14 -5.61
N TYR A 7 -0.49 11.85 -6.79
CA TYR A 7 -0.51 10.49 -7.34
C TYR A 7 0.90 9.91 -7.53
N ARG A 8 1.83 10.72 -8.08
CA ARG A 8 3.23 10.33 -8.25
C ARG A 8 3.95 10.18 -6.92
N GLN A 9 3.71 11.05 -5.94
CA GLN A 9 4.30 10.94 -4.61
C GLN A 9 3.88 9.65 -3.90
N ILE A 10 2.59 9.29 -3.96
CA ILE A 10 2.10 8.02 -3.42
C ILE A 10 2.79 6.84 -4.13
N ALA A 11 2.86 6.87 -5.46
CA ALA A 11 3.51 5.79 -6.21
C ALA A 11 5.03 5.69 -5.95
N LEU A 12 5.73 6.81 -5.73
CA LEU A 12 7.15 6.80 -5.32
C LEU A 12 7.33 6.23 -3.90
N GLY A 13 6.47 6.62 -2.97
CA GLY A 13 6.48 6.06 -1.61
C GLY A 13 6.26 4.55 -1.60
N ASP A 14 5.28 4.10 -2.40
CA ASP A 14 4.99 2.68 -2.61
C ASP A 14 6.20 1.95 -3.21
N LEU A 15 6.83 2.53 -4.24
CA LEU A 15 8.00 1.94 -4.89
C LEU A 15 9.14 1.74 -3.89
N LEU A 16 9.44 2.74 -3.06
CA LEU A 16 10.50 2.63 -2.06
C LEU A 16 10.17 1.55 -1.01
N LEU A 17 8.97 1.59 -0.44
CA LEU A 17 8.53 0.64 0.58
C LEU A 17 8.56 -0.80 0.06
N PHE A 18 7.97 -1.04 -1.11
CA PHE A 18 7.86 -2.38 -1.66
C PHE A 18 9.17 -2.90 -2.22
N THR A 19 10.08 -2.03 -2.68
CA THR A 19 11.42 -2.45 -3.10
C THR A 19 12.22 -2.98 -1.90
N VAL A 20 12.10 -2.36 -0.73
CA VAL A 20 12.72 -2.89 0.50
C VAL A 20 12.17 -4.28 0.83
N LEU A 21 10.86 -4.50 0.63
CA LEU A 21 10.23 -5.81 0.82
C LEU A 21 10.60 -6.83 -0.27
N ALA A 22 10.87 -6.38 -1.49
CA ALA A 22 11.21 -7.24 -2.63
C ALA A 22 12.62 -7.84 -2.52
N VAL A 23 13.56 -7.12 -1.89
CA VAL A 23 14.95 -7.56 -1.75
C VAL A 23 15.08 -8.61 -0.64
N PRO A 24 15.61 -9.82 -0.96
CA PRO A 24 15.92 -10.84 0.05
C PRO A 24 16.83 -10.28 1.14
N GLY A 25 16.52 -10.55 2.41
CA GLY A 25 17.25 -10.03 3.57
C GLY A 25 16.74 -8.67 4.07
N LEU A 26 16.54 -7.67 3.19
CA LEU A 26 15.99 -6.36 3.60
C LEU A 26 14.53 -6.47 4.05
N GLY A 27 13.71 -7.24 3.33
CA GLY A 27 12.31 -7.46 3.71
C GLY A 27 12.19 -8.16 5.07
N SER A 28 13.02 -9.18 5.31
CA SER A 28 13.07 -9.89 6.59
C SER A 28 13.56 -8.99 7.73
N TRP A 29 14.55 -8.15 7.47
CA TRP A 29 15.04 -7.16 8.44
C TRP A 29 13.97 -6.14 8.81
N MET A 30 13.27 -5.57 7.81
CA MET A 30 12.21 -4.58 8.05
C MET A 30 11.04 -5.18 8.84
N ILE A 31 10.65 -6.42 8.53
CA ILE A 31 9.65 -7.15 9.30
C ILE A 31 10.11 -7.39 10.73
N GLY A 32 11.35 -7.84 10.92
CA GLY A 32 11.94 -8.04 12.25
C GLY A 32 11.91 -6.75 13.07
N LEU A 33 12.24 -5.61 12.44
CA LEU A 33 12.20 -4.30 13.06
C LEU A 33 10.77 -3.91 13.44
N LEU A 34 9.78 -4.10 12.57
CA LEU A 34 8.37 -3.84 12.88
C LEU A 34 7.87 -4.69 14.06
N VAL A 35 8.20 -5.98 14.08
CA VAL A 35 7.84 -6.88 15.18
C VAL A 35 8.51 -6.45 16.49
N GLN A 36 9.78 -6.05 16.44
CA GLN A 36 10.50 -5.54 17.60
C GLN A 36 9.89 -4.22 18.11
N MET A 37 9.50 -3.32 17.21
CA MET A 37 8.79 -2.09 17.57
C MET A 37 7.45 -2.41 18.22
N ASN A 38 6.66 -3.34 17.66
CA ASN A 38 5.40 -3.80 18.24
C ASN A 38 5.59 -4.30 19.67
N ALA A 39 6.62 -5.13 19.89
CA ALA A 39 6.98 -5.63 21.21
C ALA A 39 7.40 -4.50 22.18
N SER A 40 8.22 -3.55 21.72
CA SER A 40 8.67 -2.41 22.54
C SER A 40 7.53 -1.48 22.96
N MET A 41 6.52 -1.32 22.09
CA MET A 41 5.31 -0.56 22.37
C MET A 41 4.29 -1.37 23.18
N GLN A 42 4.60 -2.63 23.53
CA GLN A 42 3.72 -3.56 24.23
C GLN A 42 2.38 -3.79 23.52
N TRP A 43 2.40 -3.72 22.19
CA TRP A 43 1.22 -3.95 21.36
C TRP A 43 0.98 -5.46 21.17
N SER A 44 -0.29 -5.83 21.01
CA SER A 44 -0.71 -7.23 20.85
C SER A 44 -0.22 -7.84 19.52
N GLY A 45 -0.29 -9.17 19.43
CA GLY A 45 0.04 -9.95 18.23
C GLY A 45 1.27 -10.84 18.38
N ALA A 46 1.50 -11.68 17.37
CA ALA A 46 2.58 -12.65 17.37
C ALA A 46 3.97 -11.98 17.39
N LEU A 47 4.86 -12.47 18.26
CA LEU A 47 6.24 -12.00 18.37
C LEU A 47 7.18 -12.60 17.31
N GLN A 48 6.68 -13.53 16.50
CA GLN A 48 7.43 -14.19 15.44
C GLN A 48 6.55 -14.41 14.23
N ILE A 49 7.12 -14.20 13.05
CA ILE A 49 6.47 -14.39 11.76
C ILE A 49 6.87 -15.76 11.21
N ALA A 50 5.90 -16.57 10.81
CA ALA A 50 6.15 -17.94 10.34
C ALA A 50 7.04 -17.96 9.09
N PRO A 51 8.00 -18.89 8.96
CA PRO A 51 8.97 -18.90 7.85
C PRO A 51 8.31 -18.95 6.45
N GLY A 52 7.16 -19.61 6.31
CA GLY A 52 6.40 -19.63 5.05
C GLY A 52 5.87 -18.26 4.60
N SER A 53 5.74 -17.31 5.52
CA SER A 53 5.28 -15.96 5.18
C SER A 53 6.39 -15.04 4.66
N ALA A 54 7.67 -15.42 4.79
CA ALA A 54 8.78 -14.67 4.19
C ALA A 54 8.69 -14.65 2.65
N LEU A 55 8.32 -15.79 2.04
CA LEU A 55 8.09 -15.87 0.59
C LEU A 55 6.90 -15.00 0.16
N LEU A 56 5.81 -15.02 0.93
CA LEU A 56 4.64 -14.17 0.67
C LEU A 56 5.00 -12.69 0.74
N VAL A 57 5.80 -12.28 1.71
CA VAL A 57 6.27 -10.90 1.86
C VAL A 57 7.09 -10.47 0.65
N HIS A 58 8.02 -11.31 0.18
CA HIS A 58 8.82 -11.00 -1.00
C HIS A 58 7.96 -10.91 -2.27
N LEU A 59 6.99 -11.80 -2.43
CA LEU A 59 6.04 -11.72 -3.55
C LEU A 59 5.21 -10.43 -3.49
N ILE A 60 4.73 -10.04 -2.30
CA ILE A 60 4.04 -8.76 -2.09
C ILE A 60 4.96 -7.59 -2.43
N GLY A 61 6.24 -7.64 -2.02
CA GLY A 61 7.24 -6.64 -2.36
C GLY A 61 7.44 -6.50 -3.87
N VAL A 62 7.65 -7.60 -4.59
CA VAL A 62 7.85 -7.58 -6.05
C VAL A 62 6.60 -7.07 -6.77
N LEU A 63 5.42 -7.56 -6.39
CA LEU A 63 4.16 -7.13 -6.99
C LEU A 63 3.85 -5.65 -6.69
N GLY A 64 4.07 -5.22 -5.45
CA GLY A 64 3.86 -3.84 -5.02
C GLY A 64 4.82 -2.87 -5.70
N ALA A 65 6.10 -3.23 -5.83
CA ALA A 65 7.09 -2.43 -6.55
C ALA A 65 6.77 -2.38 -8.05
N GLY A 66 6.38 -3.50 -8.65
CA GLY A 66 5.95 -3.56 -10.05
C GLY A 66 4.73 -2.69 -10.33
N LEU A 67 3.70 -2.73 -9.46
CA LEU A 67 2.53 -1.88 -9.56
C LEU A 67 2.87 -0.40 -9.37
N ALA A 68 3.73 -0.07 -8.40
CA ALA A 68 4.19 1.29 -8.17
C ALA A 68 4.96 1.85 -9.38
N TRP A 69 5.85 1.04 -9.96
CA TRP A 69 6.57 1.37 -11.19
C TRP A 69 5.59 1.61 -12.35
N LEU A 70 4.64 0.70 -12.56
CA LEU A 70 3.63 0.83 -13.63
C LEU A 70 2.79 2.11 -13.48
N ARG A 71 2.42 2.49 -12.24
CA ARG A 71 1.73 3.76 -11.95
C ARG A 71 2.57 4.97 -12.32
N LEU A 72 3.88 4.93 -12.07
CA LEU A 72 4.79 6.02 -12.44
C LEU A 72 4.98 6.11 -13.95
N SER A 73 5.08 4.97 -14.65
CA SER A 73 5.23 4.92 -16.10
C SER A 73 3.99 5.38 -16.85
N LEU A 74 2.80 4.94 -16.44
CA LEU A 74 1.53 5.27 -17.10
C LEU A 74 0.97 6.64 -16.70
N GLY A 75 1.35 7.15 -15.53
CA GLY A 75 0.84 8.41 -15.01
C GLY A 75 -0.64 8.37 -14.61
N LEU A 76 -1.23 9.55 -14.47
CA LEU A 76 -2.58 9.75 -13.93
C LEU A 76 -3.65 9.45 -15.00
N MET A 77 -4.03 8.18 -15.13
CA MET A 77 -5.14 7.75 -16.00
C MET A 77 -6.34 7.29 -15.16
N PRO A 78 -7.59 7.45 -15.63
CA PRO A 78 -8.77 7.04 -14.86
C PRO A 78 -8.76 5.56 -14.47
N GLN A 79 -8.27 4.68 -15.36
CA GLN A 79 -8.17 3.24 -15.12
C GLN A 79 -7.10 2.92 -14.05
N THR A 80 -5.89 3.49 -14.19
CA THR A 80 -4.79 3.25 -13.24
C THR A 80 -5.14 3.77 -11.85
N LEU A 81 -5.91 4.86 -11.77
CA LEU A 81 -6.37 5.42 -10.51
C LEU A 81 -7.39 4.51 -9.80
N ARG A 82 -8.37 3.96 -10.52
CA ARG A 82 -9.33 2.99 -9.95
C ARG A 82 -8.64 1.72 -9.46
N VAL A 83 -7.71 1.18 -10.24
CA VAL A 83 -6.92 0.00 -9.84
C VAL A 83 -6.09 0.32 -8.59
N SER A 84 -5.47 1.49 -8.53
CA SER A 84 -4.68 1.92 -7.36
C SER A 84 -5.53 2.00 -6.10
N VAL A 85 -6.75 2.55 -6.20
CA VAL A 85 -7.71 2.60 -5.09
C VAL A 85 -8.07 1.20 -4.61
N ALA A 86 -8.42 0.30 -5.54
CA ALA A 86 -8.79 -1.08 -5.20
C ALA A 86 -7.64 -1.80 -4.48
N VAL A 87 -6.42 -1.73 -5.01
CA VAL A 87 -5.23 -2.36 -4.41
C VAL A 87 -4.98 -1.85 -2.99
N LYS A 88 -5.09 -0.52 -2.76
CA LYS A 88 -4.88 0.08 -1.44
C LYS A 88 -5.94 -0.33 -0.43
N PHE A 89 -7.21 -0.38 -0.82
CA PHE A 89 -8.27 -0.91 0.04
C PHE A 89 -8.07 -2.39 0.37
N THR A 90 -7.70 -3.21 -0.63
CA THR A 90 -7.40 -4.62 -0.42
C THR A 90 -6.21 -4.80 0.52
N ALA A 91 -5.13 -4.03 0.37
CA ALA A 91 -3.99 -4.08 1.27
C ALA A 91 -4.37 -3.73 2.71
N ALA A 92 -5.12 -2.64 2.92
CA ALA A 92 -5.62 -2.24 4.23
C ALA A 92 -6.50 -3.34 4.88
N ALA A 93 -7.38 -3.96 4.10
CA ALA A 93 -8.22 -5.06 4.56
C ALA A 93 -7.40 -6.31 4.92
N LEU A 94 -6.40 -6.67 4.11
CA LEU A 94 -5.50 -7.79 4.37
C LEU A 94 -4.69 -7.59 5.65
N PHE A 95 -4.20 -6.38 5.92
CA PHE A 95 -3.54 -6.07 7.19
C PHE A 95 -4.50 -6.19 8.38
N GLY A 96 -5.72 -5.68 8.25
CA GLY A 96 -6.75 -5.83 9.29
C GLY A 96 -7.10 -7.29 9.59
N LEU A 97 -7.32 -8.10 8.55
CA LEU A 97 -7.56 -9.53 8.67
C LEU A 97 -6.36 -10.27 9.28
N GLY A 98 -5.15 -9.97 8.82
CA GLY A 98 -3.92 -10.57 9.34
C GLY A 98 -3.76 -10.33 10.84
N VAL A 99 -4.01 -9.10 11.31
CA VAL A 99 -4.00 -8.77 12.75
C VAL A 99 -5.11 -9.50 13.49
N GLY A 100 -6.31 -9.60 12.92
CA GLY A 100 -7.41 -10.40 13.47
C GLY A 100 -7.07 -11.91 13.60
N MET A 101 -6.17 -12.41 12.76
CA MET A 101 -5.64 -13.78 12.80
C MET A 101 -4.38 -13.94 13.66
N GLY A 102 -3.95 -12.89 14.37
CA GLY A 102 -2.84 -12.92 15.32
C GLY A 102 -1.52 -12.31 14.84
N ALA A 103 -1.48 -11.64 13.68
CA ALA A 103 -0.31 -10.87 13.27
C ALA A 103 -0.05 -9.65 14.22
N PRO A 104 1.20 -9.13 14.28
CA PRO A 104 1.54 -7.90 15.02
C PRO A 104 0.60 -6.73 14.72
N SER A 105 0.06 -6.10 15.77
CA SER A 105 -0.86 -4.95 15.65
C SER A 105 -0.25 -3.72 14.98
N ILE A 106 1.09 -3.59 14.94
CA ILE A 106 1.78 -2.54 14.19
C ILE A 106 1.44 -2.56 12.70
N PHE A 107 1.03 -3.70 12.14
CA PHE A 107 0.56 -3.78 10.76
C PHE A 107 -0.73 -2.99 10.51
N LEU A 108 -1.52 -2.68 11.54
CA LEU A 108 -2.65 -1.75 11.42
C LEU A 108 -2.19 -0.33 11.05
N VAL A 109 -0.99 0.07 11.44
CA VAL A 109 -0.42 1.38 11.05
C VAL A 109 -0.17 1.40 9.55
N LEU A 110 0.40 0.32 8.99
CA LEU A 110 0.58 0.20 7.54
C LEU A 110 -0.77 0.16 6.81
N GLY A 111 -1.73 -0.61 7.33
CA GLY A 111 -3.09 -0.65 6.79
C GLY A 111 -3.80 0.70 6.85
N ALA A 112 -3.60 1.48 7.90
CA ALA A 112 -4.16 2.83 8.03
C ALA A 112 -3.55 3.80 7.00
N VAL A 113 -2.24 3.71 6.76
CA VAL A 113 -1.58 4.49 5.70
C VAL A 113 -2.16 4.15 4.33
N ASP A 114 -2.31 2.86 4.03
CA ASP A 114 -2.92 2.43 2.77
C ASP A 114 -4.37 2.89 2.64
N LEU A 115 -5.15 2.85 3.72
CA LEU A 115 -6.53 3.33 3.76
C LEU A 115 -6.61 4.84 3.47
N ILE A 116 -5.76 5.64 4.13
CA ILE A 116 -5.69 7.09 3.90
C ILE A 116 -5.32 7.38 2.44
N GLN A 117 -4.32 6.67 1.90
CA GLN A 117 -3.93 6.81 0.50
C GLN A 117 -5.06 6.40 -0.46
N ALA A 118 -5.81 5.33 -0.16
CA ALA A 118 -6.96 4.91 -0.94
C ALA A 118 -8.04 6.00 -0.97
N LEU A 119 -8.33 6.63 0.17
CA LEU A 119 -9.31 7.71 0.28
C LEU A 119 -8.88 8.94 -0.50
N ILE A 120 -7.61 9.35 -0.41
CA ILE A 120 -7.06 10.46 -1.20
C ILE A 120 -7.22 10.19 -2.71
N LEU A 121 -6.88 8.98 -3.16
CA LEU A 121 -7.02 8.58 -4.55
C LEU A 121 -8.50 8.50 -4.98
N LEU A 122 -9.39 8.03 -4.11
CA LEU A 122 -10.84 7.97 -4.39
C LEU A 122 -11.43 9.36 -4.62
N VAL A 123 -10.98 10.36 -3.85
CA VAL A 123 -11.35 11.77 -4.05
C VAL A 123 -10.93 12.24 -5.44
N PHE A 124 -9.69 11.95 -5.86
CA PHE A 124 -9.24 12.29 -7.22
C PHE A 124 -10.05 11.57 -8.32
N CYS A 125 -10.48 10.34 -8.06
CA CYS A 125 -11.32 9.55 -8.95
C CYS A 125 -12.68 10.21 -9.19
N ARG A 126 -13.29 10.72 -8.11
CA ARG A 126 -14.55 11.49 -8.16
C ARG A 126 -14.40 12.77 -8.98
N PHE A 127 -13.33 13.54 -8.78
CA PHE A 127 -13.09 14.80 -9.50
C PHE A 127 -12.79 14.61 -11.00
N GLN A 128 -12.07 13.56 -11.39
CA GLN A 128 -11.88 13.27 -12.82
C GLN A 128 -13.18 12.83 -13.51
N SER A 129 -14.02 12.06 -12.81
CA SER A 129 -15.30 11.58 -13.34
C SER A 129 -16.29 12.72 -13.59
N SER A 130 -16.31 13.76 -12.74
CA SER A 130 -17.16 14.94 -12.96
C SER A 130 -16.70 15.76 -14.16
N HIS A 131 -15.40 16.01 -14.30
CA HIS A 131 -14.88 16.80 -15.43
C HIS A 131 -15.13 16.14 -16.80
N LEU A 132 -15.05 14.81 -16.89
CA LEU A 132 -15.34 14.11 -18.15
C LEU A 132 -16.82 14.22 -18.54
N LYS A 133 -17.73 14.24 -17.57
CA LYS A 133 -19.18 14.38 -17.81
C LYS A 133 -19.59 15.78 -18.27
N ASP A 134 -18.84 16.80 -17.88
CA ASP A 134 -19.12 18.18 -18.28
C ASP A 134 -18.66 18.45 -19.72
N VAL A 135 -17.57 17.82 -20.16
CA VAL A 135 -17.07 17.91 -21.55
C VAL A 135 -17.95 17.15 -22.55
N GLU A 136 -18.60 16.05 -22.14
CA GLU A 136 -19.55 15.32 -22.99
C GLU A 136 -20.86 16.09 -23.26
N LYS A 137 -21.11 17.20 -22.55
CA LYS A 137 -22.34 18.01 -22.68
C LYS A 137 -22.16 19.30 -23.47
N THR A 138 -20.94 19.59 -23.94
CA THR A 138 -20.58 20.75 -24.76
C THR A 138 -20.23 20.31 -26.17
#